data_AF-A0A835Z118-F1
#
_entry.id   AF-A0A835Z118-F1
#
_cell.length_a   1.000
_cell.length_b   1.000
_cell.length_c   1.000
_cell.angle_alpha   90.00
_cell.angle_beta   90.00
_cell.angle_gamma   90.00
#
_symmetry.space_group_name_H-M   'P 1'
#
loop_
_entity.id
_entity.type
_entity.pdbx_description
1 polymer ?
#
loop_
_entity_poly.entity_id
_entity_poly.type
_entity_poly.pdbx_seq_one_letter_code
_entity_poly.pdbx_strand_id
1 'polypeptide(L)'
;MANFNHRGVADLPWQKDDLERLKAQLPPGYPASDAEISHGAAFRLASRAVPACVPNCVATTQNPYNYMSYYAVRPIAAGDLVTIALSKSGEGATWEQLARVRDAVCTCAKCTGPDVMRGIKCARCANGVVMPTYTPAPPHEREVPKLEDAAWRCNAC
;
A
#
# COMPACT_ATOMS: atom_id res chain seq x y z
N MET A 1 22.58 -1.57 -9.53
CA MET A 1 21.37 -1.87 -8.74
C MET A 1 21.81 -1.91 -7.28
N ALA A 2 21.36 -0.98 -6.44
CA ALA A 2 21.71 -1.00 -5.02
C ALA A 2 20.84 -2.05 -4.31
N ASN A 3 21.45 -2.92 -3.50
CA ASN A 3 20.74 -3.93 -2.70
C ASN A 3 21.00 -3.64 -1.21
N PHE A 4 19.94 -3.49 -0.44
CA PHE A 4 20.01 -3.33 1.00
C PHE A 4 19.38 -4.57 1.66
N ASN A 5 20.16 -5.27 2.46
CA ASN A 5 19.70 -6.43 3.22
C ASN A 5 19.58 -6.06 4.69
N HIS A 6 18.42 -6.31 5.31
CA HIS A 6 18.23 -6.14 6.74
C HIS A 6 17.79 -7.46 7.36
N ARG A 7 18.56 -7.97 8.31
CA ARG A 7 18.14 -9.12 9.10
C ARG A 7 16.92 -8.74 9.92
N GLY A 8 15.78 -9.38 9.69
CA GLY A 8 14.66 -9.31 10.62
C GLY A 8 15.05 -9.97 11.94
N VAL A 9 14.34 -9.64 13.02
CA VAL A 9 14.35 -10.46 14.24
C VAL A 9 13.44 -11.66 13.97
N ALA A 10 13.90 -12.59 13.13
CA ALA A 10 13.04 -13.64 12.58
C ALA A 10 13.03 -14.95 13.40
N ASP A 11 14.00 -15.18 14.29
CA ASP A 11 14.22 -16.52 14.88
C ASP A 11 14.44 -16.53 16.40
N LEU A 12 14.03 -15.49 17.13
CA LEU A 12 13.93 -15.61 18.59
C LEU A 12 12.51 -16.03 18.93
N PRO A 13 12.31 -17.08 19.76
CA PRO A 13 10.99 -17.42 20.26
C PRO A 13 10.47 -16.19 21.00
N TRP A 14 9.54 -15.46 20.38
CA TRP A 14 8.93 -14.29 20.98
C TRP A 14 8.36 -14.73 22.33
N GLN A 15 8.83 -14.11 23.42
CA GLN A 15 8.20 -14.37 24.70
C GLN A 15 6.78 -13.83 24.64
N LYS A 16 5.88 -14.40 25.45
CA LYS A 16 4.47 -13.98 25.51
C LYS A 16 4.34 -12.46 25.67
N ASP A 17 5.22 -11.87 26.48
CA ASP A 17 5.24 -10.42 26.74
C ASP A 17 5.65 -9.60 25.51
N ASP A 18 6.52 -10.13 24.64
CA ASP A 18 6.90 -9.46 23.40
C ASP A 18 5.78 -9.51 22.37
N LEU A 19 5.03 -10.62 22.31
CA LEU A 19 3.83 -10.74 21.47
C LEU A 19 2.75 -9.73 21.90
N GLU A 20 2.50 -9.59 23.19
CA GLU A 20 1.54 -8.60 23.71
C GLU A 20 2.00 -7.15 23.44
N ARG A 21 3.30 -6.86 23.57
CA ARG A 21 3.86 -5.55 23.17
C ARG A 21 3.74 -5.30 21.67
N LEU A 22 3.91 -6.32 20.83
CA LEU A 22 3.76 -6.21 19.39
C LEU A 22 2.29 -5.94 19.03
N LYS A 23 1.35 -6.70 19.63
CA LYS A 23 -0.10 -6.49 19.49
C LYS A 23 -0.50 -5.07 19.85
N ALA A 24 0.04 -4.52 20.94
CA ALA A 24 -0.23 -3.16 21.37
C ALA A 24 0.28 -2.07 20.40
N GLN A 25 1.25 -2.39 19.53
CA GLN A 25 1.76 -1.49 18.50
C GLN A 25 1.03 -1.63 17.16
N LEU A 26 0.21 -2.67 16.99
CA LEU A 26 -0.57 -2.87 15.77
C LEU A 26 -1.75 -1.89 15.75
N PRO A 27 -2.13 -1.37 14.56
CA PRO A 27 -3.31 -0.53 14.45
C PRO A 27 -4.58 -1.24 14.94
N PRO A 28 -5.54 -0.52 15.55
CA PRO A 28 -6.83 -1.09 15.91
C PRO A 28 -7.49 -1.76 14.69
N GLY A 29 -7.92 -3.02 14.84
CA GLY A 29 -8.57 -3.78 13.78
C GLY A 29 -7.63 -4.49 12.80
N TYR A 30 -6.32 -4.48 13.03
CA TYR A 30 -5.40 -5.34 12.27
C TYR A 30 -5.71 -6.81 12.57
N PRO A 31 -6.18 -7.61 11.59
CA PRO A 31 -6.54 -9.00 11.80
C PRO A 31 -5.27 -9.82 11.82
N ALA A 32 -4.61 -9.89 12.98
CA ALA A 32 -3.55 -10.84 13.19
C ALA A 32 -3.99 -11.79 14.28
N SER A 33 -4.42 -12.97 13.87
CA SER A 33 -4.51 -14.12 14.76
C SER A 33 -3.15 -14.36 15.43
N ASP A 34 -3.13 -15.00 16.60
CA ASP A 34 -1.87 -15.39 17.25
C ASP A 34 -1.00 -16.25 16.30
N ALA A 35 -1.61 -16.98 15.37
CA ALA A 35 -0.92 -17.69 14.30
C ALA A 35 -0.24 -16.73 13.30
N GLU A 36 -0.91 -15.68 12.83
CA GLU A 36 -0.32 -14.69 11.92
C GLU A 36 0.76 -13.84 12.60
N ILE A 37 0.64 -13.55 13.90
CA ILE A 37 1.67 -12.85 14.67
C ILE A 37 2.86 -13.77 14.92
N SER A 38 2.63 -15.04 15.25
CA SER A 38 3.70 -16.01 15.52
C SER A 38 4.51 -16.38 14.26
N HIS A 39 3.95 -16.19 13.07
CA HIS A 39 4.67 -16.30 11.79
C HIS A 39 5.03 -14.94 11.19
N GLY A 40 4.72 -13.85 11.90
CA GLY A 40 5.00 -12.48 11.50
C GLY A 40 6.44 -12.09 11.80
N ALA A 41 7.01 -11.22 10.98
CA ALA A 41 8.32 -10.66 11.22
C ALA A 41 8.26 -9.13 11.17
N ALA A 42 8.86 -8.48 12.16
CA ALA A 42 8.98 -7.03 12.22
C ALA A 42 10.30 -6.58 11.58
N PHE A 43 10.23 -5.75 10.55
CA PHE A 43 11.40 -5.20 9.87
C PHE A 43 11.46 -3.68 10.08
N ARG A 44 12.50 -3.23 10.80
CA ARG A 44 12.68 -1.82 11.17
C ARG A 44 12.79 -0.87 9.98
N LEU A 45 13.39 -1.29 8.87
CA LEU A 45 13.48 -0.45 7.68
C LEU A 45 12.15 -0.36 6.94
N ALA A 46 11.43 -1.49 6.79
CA ALA A 46 10.11 -1.49 6.18
C ALA A 46 9.11 -0.65 6.99
N SER A 47 9.20 -0.66 8.32
CA SER A 47 8.30 0.13 9.18
C SER A 47 8.53 1.65 9.08
N ARG A 48 9.67 2.08 8.54
CA ARG A 48 10.00 3.49 8.26
C ARG A 48 9.72 3.90 6.82
N ALA A 49 9.46 2.95 5.92
CA ALA A 49 9.20 3.27 4.53
C ALA A 49 7.84 3.95 4.38
N VAL A 50 7.76 4.94 3.47
CA VAL A 50 6.52 5.66 3.22
C VAL A 50 5.63 4.81 2.31
N PRO A 51 4.37 4.55 2.69
CA PRO A 51 3.47 3.78 1.83
C PRO A 51 3.11 4.54 0.56
N ALA A 52 3.10 3.86 -0.59
CA ALA A 52 2.65 4.43 -1.85
C ALA A 52 1.91 3.42 -2.74
N CYS A 53 0.86 3.87 -3.43
CA CYS A 53 0.13 3.06 -4.44
C CYS A 53 1.02 2.71 -5.65
N VAL A 54 2.09 3.50 -5.90
CA VAL A 54 3.09 3.31 -6.96
C VAL A 54 4.49 3.47 -6.34
N PRO A 55 4.99 2.42 -5.66
CA PRO A 55 6.25 2.51 -4.92
C PRO A 55 7.46 2.65 -5.86
N ASN A 56 8.58 3.13 -5.33
CA ASN A 56 9.89 3.07 -6.00
C ASN A 56 10.76 1.90 -5.52
N CYS A 57 10.33 1.20 -4.47
CA CYS A 57 11.01 0.04 -3.91
C CYS A 57 10.03 -1.11 -3.69
N VAL A 58 10.49 -2.33 -3.94
CA VAL A 58 9.81 -3.57 -3.54
C VAL A 58 10.56 -4.17 -2.37
N ALA A 59 9.81 -4.60 -1.36
CA ALA A 59 10.32 -5.35 -0.22
C ALA A 59 9.89 -6.81 -0.37
N THR A 60 10.81 -7.76 -0.21
CA THR A 60 10.52 -9.20 -0.29
C THR A 60 11.34 -9.99 0.71
N THR A 61 10.70 -11.01 1.29
CA THR A 61 11.34 -12.03 2.13
C THR A 61 11.68 -13.29 1.34
N GLN A 62 11.40 -13.33 0.03
CA GLN A 62 11.72 -14.46 -0.85
C GLN A 62 13.22 -14.49 -1.17
N ASN A 63 14.03 -14.88 -0.19
CA ASN A 63 15.45 -15.13 -0.33
C ASN A 63 15.87 -16.28 0.61
N PRO A 64 16.97 -16.98 0.33
CA PRO A 64 17.39 -18.15 1.11
C PRO A 64 17.86 -17.83 2.54
N TYR A 65 17.85 -16.55 2.93
CA TYR A 65 18.42 -16.09 4.20
C TYR A 65 17.37 -15.56 5.18
N ASN A 66 16.07 -15.66 4.88
CA ASN A 66 14.97 -15.19 5.73
C ASN A 66 15.10 -13.72 6.16
N TYR A 67 15.71 -12.87 5.33
CA TYR A 67 15.82 -11.44 5.56
C TYR A 67 14.81 -10.67 4.71
N MET A 68 14.56 -9.40 5.03
CA MET A 68 13.85 -8.53 4.09
C MET A 68 14.89 -7.90 3.16
N SER A 69 14.76 -8.17 1.87
CA SER A 69 15.53 -7.53 0.81
C SER A 69 14.70 -6.42 0.18
N TYR A 70 15.38 -5.32 -0.18
CA TYR A 70 14.78 -4.14 -0.79
C TYR A 70 15.38 -3.91 -2.17
N TYR A 71 14.51 -3.85 -3.19
CA TYR A 71 14.91 -3.67 -4.58
C TYR A 71 14.27 -2.40 -5.14
N ALA A 72 15.09 -1.48 -5.64
CA ALA A 72 14.59 -0.35 -6.40
C ALA A 72 13.95 -0.85 -7.71
N VAL A 73 12.68 -0.49 -7.96
CA VAL A 73 11.96 -0.82 -9.20
C VAL A 73 12.01 0.31 -10.22
N ARG A 74 12.55 1.46 -9.83
CA ARG A 74 12.86 2.61 -10.67
C ARG A 74 14.04 3.40 -10.06
N PRO A 75 14.73 4.27 -10.81
CA PRO A 75 15.78 5.12 -10.25
C PRO A 75 15.28 5.92 -9.04
N ILE A 76 16.13 6.02 -8.00
CA ILE A 76 15.90 6.78 -6.78
C ILE A 76 17.10 7.71 -6.62
N ALA A 77 16.89 9.02 -6.68
CA ALA A 77 17.97 9.99 -6.53
C ALA A 77 18.38 10.12 -5.05
N ALA A 78 19.56 10.67 -4.81
CA ALA A 78 19.99 10.98 -3.44
C ALA A 78 19.05 12.02 -2.82
N GLY A 79 18.49 11.70 -1.66
CA GLY A 79 17.50 12.53 -0.97
C GLY A 79 16.04 12.19 -1.28
N ASP A 80 15.77 11.35 -2.29
CA ASP A 80 14.41 10.88 -2.56
C ASP A 80 13.90 9.96 -1.45
N LEU A 81 12.59 10.02 -1.19
CA LEU A 81 11.93 9.11 -0.25
C LEU A 81 11.87 7.69 -0.83
N VAL A 82 12.21 6.71 0.01
CA VAL A 82 11.96 5.29 -0.28
C VAL A 82 10.51 4.97 0.05
N THR A 83 9.80 4.43 -0.93
CA THR A 83 8.38 4.09 -0.83
C THR A 83 8.15 2.63 -1.14
N ILE A 84 7.26 1.98 -0.38
CA ILE A 84 6.85 0.58 -0.56
C ILE A 84 5.33 0.46 -0.65
N ALA A 85 4.83 -0.59 -1.30
CA ALA A 85 3.40 -0.89 -1.27
C ALA A 85 3.05 -1.62 0.03
N LEU A 86 1.94 -1.24 0.67
CA LEU A 86 1.41 -1.93 1.85
C LEU A 86 0.33 -2.98 1.50
N SER A 87 -0.28 -2.87 0.33
CA SER A 87 -1.23 -3.86 -0.19
C SER A 87 -0.63 -4.63 -1.35
N LYS A 88 -1.15 -5.83 -1.61
CA LYS A 88 -0.79 -6.61 -2.79
C LYS A 88 -1.18 -5.81 -4.04
N SER A 89 -0.18 -5.40 -4.81
CA SER A 89 -0.36 -4.69 -6.07
C SER A 89 -1.11 -5.58 -7.07
N GLY A 90 -2.32 -5.18 -7.48
CA GLY A 90 -3.12 -5.87 -8.51
C GLY A 90 -4.61 -5.92 -8.17
N GLU A 91 -4.92 -6.00 -6.88
CA GLU A 91 -6.24 -5.60 -6.39
C GLU A 91 -6.31 -4.08 -6.48
N GLY A 92 -7.42 -3.51 -6.92
CA GLY A 92 -7.57 -2.07 -7.09
C GLY A 92 -7.31 -1.35 -5.78
N ALA A 93 -6.04 -0.99 -5.53
CA ALA A 93 -5.61 -0.20 -4.39
C ALA A 93 -6.08 1.24 -4.62
N THR A 94 -7.38 1.39 -4.46
CA THR A 94 -8.11 2.64 -4.37
C THR A 94 -7.85 3.19 -2.98
N TRP A 95 -8.17 4.47 -2.79
CA TRP A 95 -8.14 5.15 -1.48
C TRP A 95 -8.60 4.27 -0.31
N GLU A 96 -9.61 3.42 -0.55
CA GLU A 96 -10.20 2.44 0.36
C GLU A 96 -9.19 1.54 1.06
N GLN A 97 -8.25 0.97 0.31
CA GLN A 97 -7.36 -0.05 0.85
C GLN A 97 -6.27 0.57 1.72
N LEU A 98 -5.77 1.76 1.37
CA LEU A 98 -4.73 2.44 2.16
C LEU A 98 -5.30 3.18 3.36
N ALA A 99 -6.49 3.79 3.23
CA ALA A 99 -7.18 4.44 4.34
C ALA A 99 -7.42 3.45 5.50
N ARG A 100 -7.77 2.20 5.17
CA ARG A 100 -8.01 1.14 6.17
C ARG A 100 -6.76 0.64 6.88
N VAL A 101 -5.57 0.75 6.28
CA VAL A 101 -4.36 0.10 6.81
C VAL A 101 -3.63 0.98 7.83
N ARG A 102 -3.75 2.31 7.75
CA ARG A 102 -2.91 3.24 8.53
C ARG A 102 -3.60 4.52 9.02
N ASP A 103 -4.94 4.61 8.94
CA ASP A 103 -5.68 5.87 9.16
C ASP A 103 -5.08 7.03 8.32
N ALA A 104 -4.52 6.70 7.16
CA ALA A 104 -3.76 7.60 6.33
C ALA A 104 -4.36 7.66 4.93
N VAL A 105 -4.67 8.88 4.49
CA VAL A 105 -5.11 9.18 3.15
C VAL A 105 -3.90 9.19 2.21
N CYS A 106 -3.88 8.30 1.21
CA CYS A 106 -2.81 8.30 0.22
C CYS A 106 -3.04 9.38 -0.83
N THR A 107 -2.10 10.33 -0.92
CA THR A 107 -2.14 11.45 -1.86
C THR A 107 -1.25 11.27 -3.09
N CYS A 108 -0.82 10.03 -3.39
CA CYS A 108 0.03 9.79 -4.56
C CYS A 108 -0.76 9.98 -5.87
N ALA A 109 -0.04 10.25 -6.97
CA ALA A 109 -0.66 10.55 -8.27
C ALA A 109 -1.67 9.50 -8.78
N LYS A 110 -1.47 8.21 -8.46
CA LYS A 110 -2.43 7.15 -8.79
C LYS A 110 -3.73 7.27 -7.98
N CYS A 111 -3.61 7.66 -6.72
CA CYS A 111 -4.71 7.70 -5.77
C CYS A 111 -5.45 9.07 -5.82
N THR A 112 -4.83 10.14 -6.32
CA THR A 112 -5.49 11.42 -6.63
C THR A 112 -5.92 11.56 -8.09
N GLY A 113 -5.48 10.65 -8.97
CA GLY A 113 -5.77 10.67 -10.40
C GLY A 113 -7.04 9.88 -10.77
N PRO A 114 -7.36 9.79 -12.07
CA PRO A 114 -8.43 8.94 -12.56
C PRO A 114 -8.23 7.48 -12.16
N ASP A 115 -9.30 6.81 -11.74
CA ASP A 115 -9.23 5.40 -11.40
C ASP A 115 -9.26 4.53 -12.68
N VAL A 116 -8.07 4.29 -13.21
CA VAL A 116 -7.86 3.47 -14.41
C VAL A 116 -8.21 2.00 -14.20
N MET A 117 -8.30 1.52 -12.96
CA MET A 117 -8.61 0.12 -12.65
C MET A 117 -10.10 -0.18 -12.78
N ARG A 118 -10.95 0.85 -12.60
CA ARG A 118 -12.42 0.77 -12.77
C ARG A 118 -12.89 1.33 -14.12
N GLY A 119 -11.98 1.47 -15.08
CA GLY A 119 -12.30 1.94 -16.42
C GLY A 119 -13.19 0.95 -17.18
N ILE A 120 -14.25 1.45 -17.81
CA ILE A 120 -15.15 0.69 -18.70
C ILE A 120 -15.18 1.29 -20.10
N LYS A 121 -15.53 0.50 -21.12
CA LYS A 121 -15.58 1.00 -22.51
C LYS A 121 -16.67 2.08 -22.65
N CYS A 122 -16.35 3.18 -23.34
CA CYS A 122 -17.34 4.21 -23.63
C CYS A 122 -18.38 3.71 -24.63
N ALA A 123 -19.66 3.85 -24.30
CA ALA A 123 -20.77 3.51 -25.20
C ALA A 123 -20.96 4.51 -26.35
N ARG A 124 -20.37 5.71 -26.26
CA ARG A 124 -20.56 6.80 -27.24
C ARG A 124 -19.49 6.84 -28.33
N CYS A 125 -18.29 6.31 -28.07
CA CYS A 125 -17.20 6.37 -29.04
C CYS A 125 -16.37 5.08 -29.04
N ALA A 126 -15.79 4.76 -30.20
CA ALA A 126 -15.03 3.53 -30.41
C ALA A 126 -13.71 3.51 -29.62
N ASN A 127 -13.17 4.66 -29.21
CA ASN A 127 -11.82 4.78 -28.64
C ASN A 127 -11.81 5.16 -27.15
N GLY A 128 -12.95 5.53 -26.58
CA GLY A 128 -13.01 6.03 -25.21
C GLY A 128 -13.05 4.95 -24.14
N VAL A 129 -12.53 5.30 -22.96
CA VAL A 129 -12.72 4.61 -21.69
C VAL A 129 -13.34 5.60 -20.71
N VAL A 130 -14.43 5.20 -20.07
CA VAL A 130 -15.08 5.96 -19.00
C VAL A 130 -14.46 5.52 -17.69
N MET A 131 -13.91 6.47 -16.94
CA MET A 131 -13.30 6.23 -15.64
C MET A 131 -14.05 7.04 -14.58
N PRO A 132 -14.19 6.51 -13.35
CA PRO A 132 -14.72 7.30 -12.27
C PRO A 132 -13.69 8.35 -11.86
N THR A 133 -14.17 9.57 -11.67
CA THR A 133 -13.44 10.69 -11.09
C THR A 133 -14.08 11.02 -9.75
N TYR A 134 -13.25 11.07 -8.72
CA TYR A 134 -13.68 11.40 -7.38
C TYR A 134 -13.27 12.84 -7.09
N THR A 135 -14.19 13.63 -6.54
CA THR A 135 -13.77 14.83 -5.83
C THR A 135 -13.01 14.34 -4.60
N PRO A 136 -11.72 14.67 -4.43
CA PRO A 136 -10.98 14.21 -3.27
C PRO A 136 -11.69 14.73 -2.02
N ALA A 137 -12.09 13.80 -1.14
CA ALA A 137 -12.60 14.17 0.16
C ALA A 137 -11.49 14.95 0.91
N PRO A 138 -11.85 15.91 1.78
CA PRO A 138 -10.89 16.51 2.68
C PRO A 138 -10.10 15.42 3.43
N PRO A 139 -8.80 15.61 3.71
CA PRO A 139 -7.94 14.57 4.29
C PRO A 139 -8.41 14.00 5.63
N HIS A 140 -9.38 14.66 6.29
CA HIS A 140 -9.94 14.27 7.58
C HIS A 140 -11.29 13.54 7.48
N GLU A 141 -11.92 13.51 6.31
CA GLU A 141 -13.14 12.74 6.09
C GLU A 141 -12.76 11.27 5.87
N ARG A 142 -13.16 10.43 6.82
CA ARG A 142 -12.89 8.99 6.84
C ARG A 142 -13.79 8.21 5.88
N GLU A 143 -14.83 8.83 5.37
CA GLU A 143 -15.75 8.15 4.46
C GLU A 143 -15.11 8.02 3.09
N VAL A 144 -14.94 6.77 2.69
CA VAL A 144 -14.58 6.46 1.33
C VAL A 144 -15.73 6.92 0.42
N PRO A 145 -15.45 7.71 -0.63
CA PRO A 145 -16.43 8.00 -1.66
C PRO A 145 -16.97 6.71 -2.27
N LYS A 146 -18.28 6.50 -2.23
CA LYS A 146 -18.86 5.33 -2.86
C LYS A 146 -18.76 5.46 -4.38
N LEU A 147 -18.69 4.33 -5.08
CA LEU A 147 -18.61 4.31 -6.54
C LEU A 147 -19.83 4.96 -7.21
N GLU A 148 -21.00 4.87 -6.56
CA GLU A 148 -22.25 5.51 -6.97
C GLU A 148 -22.20 7.05 -6.95
N ASP A 149 -21.31 7.63 -6.15
CA ASP A 149 -21.13 9.08 -6.03
C ASP A 149 -20.09 9.64 -7.04
N ALA A 150 -19.40 8.76 -7.78
CA ALA A 150 -18.34 9.16 -8.69
C ALA A 150 -18.88 9.83 -9.95
N ALA A 151 -18.21 10.90 -10.40
CA ALA A 151 -18.48 11.45 -11.72
C ALA A 151 -17.78 10.60 -12.78
N TRP A 152 -18.54 10.05 -13.73
CA TRP A 152 -18.01 9.21 -14.80
C TRP A 152 -17.76 10.04 -16.05
N ARG A 153 -16.51 10.06 -16.52
CA ARG A 153 -16.12 10.84 -17.71
C ARG A 153 -15.35 9.98 -18.70
N CYS A 154 -15.72 10.07 -19.97
CA CYS A 154 -14.95 9.49 -21.06
C CYS A 154 -13.67 10.29 -21.24
N ASN A 155 -12.54 9.61 -21.44
CA ASN A 155 -11.27 10.27 -21.73
C ASN A 155 -11.12 10.78 -23.18
N ALA A 156 -12.09 10.50 -24.06
CA ALA A 156 -11.99 10.78 -25.49
C ALA A 156 -13.11 11.66 -26.06
N CYS A 157 -14.29 11.72 -25.42
CA CYS A 157 -15.45 12.48 -25.92
C CYS A 157 -16.23 13.16 -24.81
#